data_AF-A0A7L2D215-F1
#
_entry.id   AF-A0A7L2D215-F1
#
_cell.length_a   1.000
_cell.length_b   1.000
_cell.length_c   1.000
_cell.angle_alpha   90.00
_cell.angle_beta   90.00
_cell.angle_gamma   90.00
#
_symmetry.space_group_name_H-M   'P 1'
#
loop_
_entity.id
_entity.type
_entity.pdbx_description
1 polymer ?
#
loop_
_entity_poly.entity_id
_entity_poly.type
_entity_poly.pdbx_seq_one_letter_code
_entity_poly.pdbx_strand_id
1 'polypeptide(L)'
;SEIADRVYKEYIGDAESPAQIRDGVLDAMGDLYFVISSVDVARHHRDAGNPVYFYEFQHRASSLDGLVPAFVKADHGAEIPFVFGKPFLAGDV
;
A
#
# COMPACT_ATOMS: atom_id res chain seq x y z
N SER A 1 -2.06 -20.81 14.74
CA SER A 1 -0.73 -20.38 15.22
C SER A 1 -0.99 -19.10 15.96
N GLU A 2 -0.45 -18.89 17.17
CA GLU A 2 -0.77 -17.69 17.97
C GLU A 2 -0.60 -16.38 17.17
N ILE A 3 0.43 -16.31 16.31
CA ILE A 3 0.66 -15.14 15.44
C ILE A 3 -0.45 -15.01 14.39
N ALA A 4 -0.81 -16.10 13.71
CA ALA A 4 -1.87 -16.09 12.70
C ALA A 4 -3.23 -15.73 13.32
N ASP A 5 -3.50 -16.19 14.54
CA ASP A 5 -4.77 -15.93 15.24
C ASP A 5 -4.86 -14.46 15.65
N ARG A 6 -3.74 -13.85 16.06
CA ARG A 6 -3.65 -12.40 16.34
C ARG A 6 -3.85 -11.56 15.09
N VAL A 7 -3.19 -11.91 13.99
CA VAL A 7 -3.35 -11.21 12.70
C VAL A 7 -4.80 -11.34 12.22
N TYR A 8 -5.40 -12.53 12.30
CA TYR A 8 -6.81 -12.71 11.97
C TYR A 8 -7.72 -11.80 12.81
N LYS A 9 -7.51 -11.78 14.13
CA LYS A 9 -8.34 -10.96 15.02
C LYS A 9 -8.22 -9.47 14.72
N GLU A 10 -7.01 -8.98 14.45
CA GLU A 10 -6.76 -7.56 14.18
C GLU A 10 -7.40 -7.10 12.85
N TYR A 11 -7.24 -7.87 11.78
CA TYR A 11 -7.61 -7.41 10.44
C TYR A 11 -8.97 -7.90 9.94
N ILE A 12 -9.46 -9.03 10.48
CA ILE A 12 -10.63 -9.76 9.94
C ILE A 12 -11.68 -10.03 11.02
N GLY A 13 -11.32 -9.94 12.31
CA GLY A 13 -12.14 -10.41 13.43
C GLY A 13 -13.56 -9.83 13.48
N ASP A 14 -13.73 -8.58 13.08
CA ASP A 14 -15.01 -7.84 13.09
C ASP A 14 -15.63 -7.67 11.70
N ALA A 15 -15.16 -8.42 10.68
CA ALA A 15 -15.68 -8.30 9.33
C ALA A 15 -17.10 -8.89 9.20
N GLU A 16 -18.04 -8.09 8.69
CA GLU A 16 -19.45 -8.45 8.52
C GLU A 16 -19.81 -8.81 7.08
N SER A 17 -18.86 -8.68 6.14
CA SER A 17 -19.08 -8.90 4.71
C SER A 17 -17.86 -9.50 4.01
N PRO A 18 -18.05 -10.21 2.89
CA PRO A 18 -16.93 -10.69 2.07
C PRO A 18 -15.98 -9.58 1.59
N ALA A 19 -16.51 -8.36 1.40
CA ALA A 19 -15.69 -7.20 1.02
C ALA A 19 -14.76 -6.76 2.16
N GLN A 20 -15.25 -6.71 3.40
CA GLN A 20 -14.41 -6.41 4.57
C GLN A 20 -13.38 -7.50 4.83
N ILE A 21 -13.72 -8.78 4.62
CA ILE A 21 -12.74 -9.87 4.71
C ILE A 21 -11.63 -9.68 3.67
N ARG A 22 -11.98 -9.38 2.42
CA ARG A 22 -11.00 -9.10 1.36
C ARG A 22 -10.09 -7.94 1.76
N ASP A 23 -10.67 -6.82 2.18
CA ASP A 23 -9.92 -5.61 2.49
C ASP A 23 -8.98 -5.85 3.69
N GLY A 24 -9.44 -6.52 4.75
CA GLY A 24 -8.62 -6.92 5.89
C GLY A 24 -7.46 -7.85 5.52
N VAL A 25 -7.68 -8.83 4.64
CA VAL A 25 -6.60 -9.70 4.13
C VAL A 25 -5.57 -8.90 3.33
N LEU A 26 -6.02 -7.99 2.46
CA LEU A 26 -5.14 -7.16 1.64
C LEU A 26 -4.34 -6.17 2.49
N ASP A 27 -4.97 -5.55 3.49
CA ASP A 27 -4.32 -4.64 4.43
C ASP A 27 -3.28 -5.39 5.28
N ALA A 28 -3.61 -6.59 5.80
CA ALA A 28 -2.67 -7.42 6.55
C ALA A 28 -1.42 -7.80 5.72
N MET A 29 -1.62 -8.14 4.44
CA MET A 29 -0.52 -8.44 3.53
C MET A 29 0.32 -7.18 3.23
N GLY A 30 -0.33 -6.04 2.96
CA GLY A 30 0.35 -4.78 2.70
C GLY A 30 1.22 -4.33 3.88
N ASP A 31 0.68 -4.43 5.09
CA ASP A 31 1.40 -4.07 6.31
C ASP A 31 2.60 -4.99 6.58
N LEU A 32 2.40 -6.30 6.44
CA LEU A 32 3.45 -7.30 6.69
C LEU A 32 4.61 -7.18 5.70
N TYR A 33 4.31 -7.06 4.40
CA TYR A 33 5.34 -7.07 3.36
C TYR A 33 6.00 -5.71 3.14
N PHE A 34 5.30 -4.61 3.35
CA PHE A 34 5.78 -3.28 2.97
C PHE A 34 5.80 -2.28 4.12
N VAL A 35 4.68 -2.04 4.79
CA VAL A 35 4.55 -0.87 5.68
C VAL A 35 5.39 -1.02 6.95
N ILE A 36 5.24 -2.12 7.69
CA ILE A 36 5.94 -2.33 8.97
C ILE A 36 7.46 -2.28 8.75
N SER A 37 7.95 -3.01 7.76
CA SER A 37 9.38 -3.06 7.45
C SER A 37 9.92 -1.70 7.00
N SER A 38 9.17 -0.94 6.19
CA SER A 38 9.58 0.40 5.75
C SER A 38 9.65 1.38 6.92
N VAL A 39 8.66 1.34 7.82
CA VAL A 39 8.63 2.17 9.04
C VAL A 39 9.79 1.82 9.97
N ASP A 40 10.07 0.54 10.16
CA ASP A 40 11.16 0.09 11.02
C ASP A 40 12.52 0.54 10.48
N VAL A 41 12.78 0.39 9.17
CA VAL A 41 14.00 0.89 8.54
C VAL A 41 14.12 2.41 8.69
N ALA A 42 13.04 3.15 8.44
CA ALA A 42 13.02 4.60 8.59
C ALA A 42 13.34 5.04 10.03
N ARG A 43 12.78 4.36 11.04
CA ARG A 43 13.07 4.61 12.46
C ARG A 43 14.53 4.34 12.80
N HIS A 44 15.06 3.19 12.40
CA HIS A 44 16.47 2.86 12.66
C HIS A 44 17.42 3.87 11.99
N HIS A 45 17.12 4.30 10.76
CA HIS A 45 17.94 5.29 10.06
C HIS A 45 17.92 6.66 10.75
N ARG A 46 16.74 7.10 11.21
CA ARG A 46 16.56 8.32 12.01
C ARG A 46 17.29 8.24 13.34
N ASP A 47 17.15 7.13 14.06
CA ASP A 47 17.72 6.96 15.40
C ASP A 47 19.25 6.86 15.36
N ALA A 48 19.82 6.51 14.22
CA ALA A 48 21.25 6.62 13.92
C ALA A 48 21.72 8.06 13.61
N GLY A 49 20.83 9.06 13.64
CA GLY A 49 21.16 10.48 13.44
C GLY A 49 21.10 10.97 11.98
N ASN A 50 20.59 10.16 11.05
CA ASN A 50 20.52 10.52 9.64
C ASN A 50 19.19 11.22 9.28
N PRO A 51 19.17 12.12 8.28
CA PRO A 51 17.93 12.68 7.76
C PRO A 51 17.09 11.60 7.07
N VAL A 52 15.79 11.57 7.35
CA VAL A 52 14.83 10.62 6.78
C VAL A 52 13.64 11.39 6.21
N TYR A 53 13.23 11.01 5.00
CA TYR A 53 11.96 11.40 4.40
C TYR A 53 11.15 10.13 4.14
N PHE A 54 9.85 10.18 4.44
CA PHE A 54 8.95 9.05 4.33
C PHE A 54 7.64 9.50 3.72
N TYR A 55 7.04 8.69 2.85
CA TYR A 55 5.76 9.00 2.23
C TYR A 55 4.93 7.73 2.04
N GLU A 56 3.63 7.91 1.87
CA GLU A 56 2.69 6.88 1.44
C GLU A 56 1.99 7.39 0.16
N PHE A 57 2.08 6.63 -0.93
CA PHE A 57 1.45 7.02 -2.18
C PHE A 57 0.05 6.41 -2.26
N GLN A 58 -0.98 7.26 -2.32
CA GLN A 58 -2.39 6.84 -2.31
C GLN A 58 -3.17 7.23 -3.56
N HIS A 59 -2.51 7.79 -4.57
CA HIS A 59 -3.20 8.24 -5.78
C HIS A 59 -3.44 7.07 -6.75
N ARG A 60 -4.70 6.83 -7.11
CA ARG A 60 -5.09 5.88 -8.14
C ARG A 60 -5.12 6.58 -9.50
N ALA A 61 -4.28 6.13 -10.43
CA ALA A 61 -4.21 6.70 -11.77
C ALA A 61 -5.55 6.55 -12.52
N SER A 62 -6.04 7.63 -13.13
CA SER A 62 -7.26 7.61 -13.96
C SER A 62 -7.17 6.65 -15.15
N SER A 63 -5.96 6.38 -15.66
CA SER A 63 -5.75 5.38 -16.73
C SER A 63 -6.13 3.95 -16.32
N LEU A 64 -6.36 3.68 -15.03
CA LEU A 64 -6.78 2.38 -14.52
C LEU A 64 -8.31 2.24 -14.42
N ASP A 65 -9.07 3.30 -14.74
CA ASP A 65 -10.53 3.27 -14.73
C ASP A 65 -11.05 2.24 -15.74
N GLY A 66 -11.87 1.30 -15.26
CA GLY A 66 -12.42 0.19 -16.06
C GLY A 66 -11.45 -0.95 -16.35
N LEU A 67 -10.15 -0.81 -16.07
CA LEU A 67 -9.14 -1.86 -16.27
C LEU A 67 -8.92 -2.73 -15.04
N VAL A 68 -8.98 -2.13 -13.85
CA VAL A 68 -8.84 -2.84 -12.56
C VAL A 68 -10.08 -2.63 -11.69
N PRO A 69 -10.41 -3.57 -10.79
CA PRO A 69 -11.55 -3.42 -9.88
C PRO A 69 -11.50 -2.12 -9.08
N ALA A 70 -12.67 -1.52 -8.82
CA ALA A 70 -12.77 -0.24 -8.12
C ALA A 70 -12.27 -0.25 -6.67
N PHE A 71 -12.20 -1.44 -6.04
CA PHE A 71 -11.64 -1.56 -4.68
C PHE A 71 -10.12 -1.45 -4.66
N VAL A 72 -9.45 -1.61 -5.81
CA VAL A 72 -7.99 -1.45 -5.91
C VAL A 72 -7.68 0.04 -5.83
N LYS A 73 -6.96 0.43 -4.76
CA LYS A 73 -6.53 1.80 -4.46
C LYS A 73 -5.25 2.13 -5.25
N ALA A 74 -4.22 2.67 -4.59
CA ALA A 74 -2.86 2.68 -5.12
C ALA A 74 -2.23 1.30 -4.91
N ASP A 75 -2.14 0.52 -5.99
CA ASP A 75 -1.52 -0.80 -5.97
C ASP A 75 0.02 -0.71 -5.93
N HIS A 76 0.70 -1.83 -5.71
CA HIS A 76 2.14 -1.91 -5.72
C HIS A 76 2.74 -1.37 -7.03
N GLY A 77 3.59 -0.34 -6.93
CA GLY A 77 4.22 0.32 -8.07
C GLY A 77 3.36 1.41 -8.73
N ALA A 78 2.21 1.77 -8.16
CA ALA A 78 1.33 2.82 -8.69
C ALA A 78 2.01 4.21 -8.73
N GLU A 79 3.03 4.44 -7.91
CA GLU A 79 3.81 5.67 -7.86
C GLU A 79 4.83 5.77 -9.00
N ILE A 80 5.32 4.63 -9.51
CA ILE A 80 6.41 4.57 -10.50
C ILE A 80 6.12 5.47 -11.72
N PRO A 81 4.94 5.40 -12.38
CA PRO A 81 4.65 6.28 -13.50
C PRO A 81 4.67 7.77 -13.16
N PHE A 82 4.33 8.14 -11.92
CA PHE A 82 4.32 9.54 -11.48
C PHE A 82 5.74 10.04 -11.20
N VAL A 83 6.58 9.21 -10.57
CA VAL A 83 8.00 9.50 -10.34
C VAL A 83 8.73 9.75 -11.67
N PHE A 84 8.43 8.95 -12.70
CA PHE A 84 9.03 9.11 -14.03
C PHE A 84 8.27 10.09 -14.96
N GLY A 85 7.24 10.76 -14.46
CA GLY A 85 6.52 11.78 -15.23
C GLY A 85 5.73 11.24 -16.43
N LYS A 86 5.30 9.97 -16.42
CA LYS A 86 4.45 9.37 -17.47
C LYS A 86 3.25 10.25 -17.86
N PRO A 87 2.54 10.92 -16.93
CA PRO A 87 1.43 11.82 -17.30
C PRO A 87 1.81 12.94 -18.28
N PHE A 88 3.10 13.31 -18.38
CA PHE A 88 3.61 14.33 -19.28
C PHE A 88 4.11 13.77 -20.63
N LEU A 89 4.11 12.45 -20.82
CA LEU A 89 4.61 11.79 -22.03
C LEU A 89 3.50 11.56 -23.09
N ALA A 90 2.24 11.87 -22.76
CA ALA A 90 1.09 11.73 -23.67
C ALA A 90 0.91 12.96 -24.58
N GLY A 91 2.01 13.45 -25.18
CA GLY A 91 1.98 14.46 -26.23
C GLY A 91 2.21 13.82 -27.59
N ASP A 92 1.49 14.29 -28.60
CA ASP A 92 1.67 13.92 -30.00
C ASP A 92 3.15 14.02 -30.41
N VAL A 93 3.76 12.86 -30.70
CA VAL A 93 4.86 12.69 -31.65
C VAL A 93 4.43 11.70 -32.70
#